data_AF-A0AAW9BS45-F1
#
_entry.id   AF-A0AAW9BS45-F1
#
_cell.length_a   1.000
_cell.length_b   1.000
_cell.length_c   1.000
_cell.angle_alpha   90.00
_cell.angle_beta   90.00
_cell.angle_gamma   90.00
#
_symmetry.space_group_name_H-M   'P 1'
#
loop_
_entity.id
_entity.type
_entity.pdbx_description
1 polymer ?
#
loop_
_entity_poly.entity_id
_entity_poly.type
_entity_poly.pdbx_seq_one_letter_code
_entity_poly.pdbx_strand_id
1 'polypeptide(L)'
;AVAAAGTVVIALGVLSQFIQIYVSIRDREQNRDLTGDPWGGRTLEWATSSPPPFYNFAHLPKGDVLDAFWYQKQSGEFDPMKEVEYERIHMPKNTATGIYVSAWALVFGFAMIWYIWWLAAASLVGIVVTCIQHSYNDDVDYYVEVEEIKAIEAARRAQLEEAKKGTVKDNENSDDLEVTYAN
;
A
#
# COMPACT_ATOMS: atom_id res chain seq x y z
N ALA A 1 18.35 0.67 -39.84
CA ALA A 1 17.21 1.61 -39.98
C ALA A 1 15.98 1.11 -39.22
N VAL A 2 15.43 -0.07 -39.53
CA VAL A 2 14.22 -0.62 -38.87
C VAL A 2 14.39 -0.78 -37.35
N ALA A 3 15.50 -1.33 -36.88
CA ALA A 3 15.77 -1.46 -35.44
C ALA A 3 15.88 -0.11 -34.70
N ALA A 4 16.44 0.91 -35.35
CA ALA A 4 16.54 2.26 -34.78
C ALA A 4 15.15 2.93 -34.68
N ALA A 5 14.29 2.75 -35.69
CA ALA A 5 12.90 3.21 -35.64
C ALA A 5 12.12 2.53 -34.50
N GLY A 6 12.30 1.22 -34.30
CA GLY A 6 11.72 0.52 -33.16
C GLY A 6 12.20 1.07 -31.81
N THR A 7 13.48 1.43 -31.69
CA THR A 7 14.04 2.05 -30.47
C THR A 7 13.40 3.40 -30.17
N VAL A 8 13.15 4.22 -31.19
CA VAL A 8 12.45 5.52 -31.02
C VAL A 8 11.02 5.32 -30.51
N VAL A 9 10.30 4.30 -31.01
CA VAL A 9 8.95 3.98 -30.53
C VAL A 9 8.98 3.58 -29.05
N ILE A 10 9.94 2.75 -28.63
CA ILE A 10 10.11 2.38 -27.22
C ILE A 10 10.42 3.62 -26.37
N ALA A 11 11.29 4.52 -26.84
CA ALA A 11 11.62 5.76 -26.13
C ALA A 11 10.39 6.67 -25.93
N LEU A 12 9.52 6.76 -26.93
CA LEU A 12 8.24 7.48 -26.82
C LEU A 12 7.29 6.81 -25.82
N GLY A 13 7.27 5.47 -25.77
CA GLY A 13 6.51 4.71 -24.77
C GLY A 13 6.99 5.00 -23.34
N VAL A 14 8.30 5.00 -23.11
CA VAL A 14 8.91 5.35 -21.81
C VAL A 14 8.59 6.81 -21.44
N LEU A 15 8.69 7.75 -22.39
CA LEU A 15 8.31 9.14 -22.15
C LEU A 15 6.83 9.27 -21.76
N SER A 16 5.95 8.53 -22.44
CA SER A 16 4.52 8.51 -22.15
C SER A 16 4.24 7.98 -20.74
N GLN A 17 5.00 6.99 -20.26
CA GLN A 17 4.92 6.49 -18.89
C GLN A 17 5.22 7.58 -17.85
N PHE A 18 6.26 8.40 -18.08
CA PHE A 18 6.58 9.51 -17.18
C PHE A 18 5.50 10.60 -17.19
N ILE A 19 4.96 10.92 -18.37
CA ILE A 19 3.86 11.88 -18.51
C ILE A 19 2.62 11.37 -17.77
N GLN A 20 2.28 10.09 -17.89
CA GLN A 20 1.15 9.47 -17.20
C GLN A 20 1.29 9.60 -15.68
N ILE A 21 2.45 9.29 -15.11
CA ILE A 21 2.71 9.44 -13.67
C ILE A 21 2.59 10.91 -13.26
N TYR A 22 3.17 11.83 -14.04
CA TYR A 22 3.12 13.26 -13.73
C TYR A 22 1.69 13.82 -13.71
N VAL A 23 0.89 13.53 -14.74
CA VAL A 23 -0.51 13.99 -14.83
C VAL A 23 -1.34 13.36 -13.71
N SER A 24 -1.13 12.07 -13.41
CA SER A 24 -1.81 11.39 -12.30
C SER A 24 -1.54 12.04 -10.94
N ILE A 25 -0.28 12.41 -10.65
CA ILE A 25 0.07 13.09 -9.39
C ILE A 25 -0.49 14.51 -9.36
N ARG A 26 -0.45 15.23 -10.49
CA ARG A 26 -0.97 16.61 -10.60
C ARG A 26 -2.47 16.67 -10.32
N ASP A 27 -3.23 15.75 -10.90
CA ASP A 27 -4.70 15.76 -10.86
C ASP A 27 -5.26 14.77 -9.82
N ARG A 28 -4.43 14.31 -8.87
CA ARG A 28 -4.77 13.25 -7.90
C ARG A 28 -5.99 13.55 -7.05
N GLU A 29 -6.23 14.82 -6.71
CA GLU A 29 -7.35 15.21 -5.84
C GLU A 29 -8.71 15.07 -6.56
N GLN A 30 -8.73 15.12 -7.90
CA GLN A 30 -9.94 14.94 -8.70
C GLN A 30 -10.23 13.46 -8.99
N ASN A 31 -9.18 12.63 -9.04
CA ASN A 31 -9.25 11.22 -9.41
C ASN A 31 -9.11 10.29 -8.20
N ARG A 32 -9.59 10.71 -7.03
CA ARG A 32 -9.48 9.89 -5.81
C ARG A 32 -10.54 8.80 -5.81
N ASP A 33 -10.11 7.60 -5.47
CA ASP A 33 -11.02 6.55 -5.05
C ASP A 33 -11.44 6.79 -3.58
N LEU A 34 -12.74 6.81 -3.35
CA LEU A 34 -13.36 7.00 -2.03
C LEU A 34 -13.94 5.70 -1.46
N THR A 35 -14.04 4.63 -2.26
CA THR A 35 -14.68 3.37 -1.85
C THR A 35 -13.68 2.35 -1.33
N GLY A 36 -12.46 2.33 -1.88
CA GLY A 36 -11.50 1.25 -1.67
C GLY A 36 -11.51 0.20 -2.79
N ASP A 37 -12.54 0.20 -3.63
CA ASP A 37 -12.72 -0.75 -4.73
C ASP A 37 -13.16 -0.03 -6.02
N PRO A 38 -12.22 0.61 -6.74
CA PRO A 38 -12.53 1.34 -7.97
C PRO A 38 -12.80 0.41 -9.18
N TRP A 39 -12.53 -0.89 -9.05
CA TRP A 39 -12.59 -1.84 -10.18
C TRP A 39 -13.57 -3.00 -9.98
N GLY A 40 -14.24 -3.09 -8.83
CA GLY A 40 -15.03 -4.26 -8.49
C GLY A 40 -14.15 -5.50 -8.25
N GLY A 41 -13.00 -5.33 -7.62
CA GLY A 41 -12.01 -6.39 -7.36
C GLY A 41 -12.56 -7.56 -6.53
N ARG A 42 -11.88 -8.71 -6.59
CA ARG A 42 -12.36 -9.99 -6.03
C ARG A 42 -11.70 -10.40 -4.73
N THR A 43 -10.53 -9.86 -4.50
CA THR A 43 -9.56 -10.23 -3.48
C THR A 43 -9.56 -9.21 -2.34
N LEU A 44 -8.98 -9.55 -1.19
CA LEU A 44 -9.14 -8.80 0.06
C LEU A 44 -8.47 -7.42 0.05
N GLU A 45 -7.53 -7.15 -0.85
CA GLU A 45 -6.92 -5.82 -0.98
C GLU A 45 -7.91 -4.74 -1.42
N TRP A 46 -9.06 -5.14 -1.99
CA TRP A 46 -10.16 -4.23 -2.34
C TRP A 46 -11.17 -4.05 -1.21
N ALA A 47 -10.98 -4.76 -0.09
CA ALA A 47 -11.81 -4.65 1.11
C ALA A 47 -11.31 -3.60 2.10
N THR A 48 -10.18 -2.94 1.84
CA THR A 48 -9.59 -1.88 2.68
C THR A 48 -9.93 -0.48 2.14
N SER A 49 -9.62 0.59 2.90
CA SER A 49 -9.75 1.97 2.41
C SER A 49 -8.70 2.32 1.35
N SER A 50 -8.94 3.43 0.64
CA SER A 50 -8.00 4.06 -0.29
C SER A 50 -7.55 5.42 0.25
N PRO A 51 -6.31 5.57 0.77
CA PRO A 51 -5.28 4.56 0.95
C PRO A 51 -5.59 3.61 2.13
N PRO A 52 -4.97 2.41 2.16
CA PRO A 52 -5.12 1.48 3.27
C PRO A 52 -4.49 2.04 4.56
N PRO A 53 -5.04 1.72 5.74
CA PRO A 53 -4.40 2.07 6.99
C PRO A 53 -3.10 1.28 7.15
N PHE A 54 -2.18 1.78 7.98
CA PHE A 54 -0.85 1.17 8.15
C PHE A 54 -0.89 -0.24 8.77
N TYR A 55 -2.00 -0.61 9.42
CA TYR A 55 -2.26 -1.96 9.93
C TYR A 55 -3.04 -2.86 8.94
N ASN A 56 -3.34 -2.37 7.73
CA ASN A 56 -4.17 -3.00 6.69
C ASN A 56 -5.62 -3.29 7.11
N PHE A 57 -5.84 -4.26 7.99
CA PHE A 57 -7.18 -4.66 8.45
C PHE A 57 -7.28 -4.52 9.96
N ALA A 58 -8.31 -3.81 10.42
CA ALA A 58 -8.59 -3.70 11.86
C ALA A 58 -9.01 -5.05 12.48
N HIS A 59 -9.62 -5.91 11.67
CA HIS A 59 -9.96 -7.29 12.01
C HIS A 59 -9.50 -8.23 10.93
N LEU A 60 -9.01 -9.41 11.31
CA LEU A 60 -8.57 -10.41 10.36
C LEU A 60 -9.76 -10.88 9.52
N PRO A 61 -9.72 -10.73 8.18
CA PRO A 61 -10.78 -11.19 7.31
C PRO A 61 -10.81 -12.72 7.26
N LYS A 62 -12.00 -13.29 7.04
CA LYS A 62 -12.16 -14.73 6.82
C LYS A 62 -11.67 -15.11 5.42
N GLY A 63 -10.73 -16.05 5.34
CA GLY A 63 -10.14 -16.56 4.11
C GLY A 63 -10.67 -17.93 3.70
N ASP A 64 -11.97 -18.16 3.86
CA ASP A 64 -12.58 -19.51 3.70
C ASP A 64 -12.60 -20.00 2.25
N VAL A 65 -12.53 -19.07 1.28
CA VAL A 65 -12.53 -19.35 -0.16
C VAL A 65 -11.49 -18.50 -0.88
N LEU A 66 -11.08 -18.91 -2.09
CA LEU A 66 -10.09 -18.21 -2.92
C LEU A 66 -10.44 -16.72 -3.12
N ASP A 67 -11.69 -16.42 -3.49
CA ASP A 67 -12.18 -15.06 -3.69
C ASP A 67 -13.11 -14.64 -2.53
N ALA A 68 -12.56 -14.61 -1.32
CA ALA A 68 -13.34 -14.33 -0.10
C ALA A 68 -14.10 -13.00 -0.16
N PHE A 69 -13.45 -11.93 -0.65
CA PHE A 69 -14.10 -10.63 -0.76
C PHE A 69 -15.24 -10.63 -1.80
N TRP A 70 -15.04 -11.27 -2.95
CA TRP A 70 -16.09 -11.42 -3.96
C TRP A 70 -17.31 -12.16 -3.40
N TYR A 71 -17.08 -13.26 -2.68
CA TYR A 71 -18.15 -14.02 -2.05
C TYR A 71 -18.89 -13.19 -0.99
N GLN A 72 -18.16 -12.44 -0.15
CA GLN A 72 -18.77 -11.56 0.85
C GLN A 72 -19.61 -10.44 0.21
N LYS A 73 -19.19 -9.92 -0.96
CA LYS A 73 -20.00 -8.97 -1.74
C LYS A 73 -21.29 -9.60 -2.27
N GLN A 74 -21.21 -10.78 -2.89
CA GLN A 74 -22.38 -11.46 -3.47
C GLN A 74 -23.37 -11.97 -2.43
N SER A 75 -22.88 -12.42 -1.27
CA SER A 75 -23.71 -12.88 -0.16
C SER A 75 -24.32 -11.74 0.66
N GLY A 76 -23.88 -10.50 0.43
CA GLY A 76 -24.26 -9.34 1.24
C GLY A 76 -23.66 -9.34 2.65
N GLU A 77 -22.67 -10.20 2.93
CA GLU A 77 -21.98 -10.26 4.21
C GLU A 77 -20.97 -9.12 4.40
N PHE A 78 -20.47 -8.53 3.31
CA PHE A 78 -19.53 -7.40 3.38
C PHE A 78 -20.26 -6.11 3.76
N ASP A 79 -20.16 -5.72 5.03
CA ASP A 79 -20.65 -4.44 5.52
C ASP A 79 -19.50 -3.60 6.13
N PRO A 80 -18.99 -2.60 5.39
CA PRO A 80 -17.93 -1.72 5.88
C PRO A 80 -18.42 -0.66 6.88
N MET A 81 -19.74 -0.51 7.07
CA MET A 81 -20.31 0.45 8.02
C MET A 81 -20.56 -0.15 9.41
N LYS A 82 -20.54 -1.48 9.51
CA LYS A 82 -20.78 -2.22 10.75
C LYS A 82 -19.79 -1.82 11.84
N GLU A 83 -20.32 -1.42 13.00
CA GLU A 83 -19.50 -1.21 14.19
C GLU A 83 -19.06 -2.55 14.77
N VAL A 84 -17.75 -2.69 14.91
CA VAL A 84 -17.12 -3.88 15.50
C VAL A 84 -16.30 -3.43 16.71
N GLU A 85 -16.20 -4.30 17.71
CA GLU A 85 -15.32 -4.07 18.85
C GLU A 85 -13.87 -4.25 18.43
N TYR A 86 -13.11 -3.16 18.39
CA TYR A 86 -11.70 -3.19 18.03
C TYR A 86 -10.82 -3.60 19.21
N GLU A 87 -9.78 -4.36 18.91
CA GLU A 87 -8.72 -4.75 19.82
C GLU A 87 -7.44 -3.95 19.53
N ARG A 88 -6.51 -3.93 20.50
CA ARG A 88 -5.20 -3.28 20.30
C ARG A 88 -4.39 -4.10 19.31
N ILE A 89 -3.81 -3.44 18.30
CA ILE A 89 -3.02 -4.10 17.25
C ILE A 89 -1.54 -3.92 17.57
N HIS A 90 -0.79 -5.02 17.61
CA HIS A 90 0.66 -5.00 17.73
C HIS A 90 1.31 -4.66 16.39
N MET A 91 2.20 -3.68 16.37
CA MET A 91 2.88 -3.21 15.16
C MET A 91 4.40 -3.07 15.39
N PRO A 92 5.23 -3.44 14.40
CA PRO A 92 6.67 -3.21 14.47
C PRO A 92 6.99 -1.74 14.26
N LYS A 93 8.04 -1.26 14.93
CA LYS A 93 8.61 0.08 14.74
C LYS A 93 9.52 0.12 13.51
N ASN A 94 9.61 1.29 12.89
CA ASN A 94 10.60 1.53 11.84
C ASN A 94 12.01 1.52 12.43
N THR A 95 12.95 0.89 11.72
CA THR A 95 14.37 0.87 12.11
C THR A 95 15.28 1.30 10.97
N ALA A 96 16.31 2.09 11.28
CA ALA A 96 17.33 2.52 10.32
C ALA A 96 18.46 1.48 10.14
N THR A 97 18.45 0.38 10.90
CA THR A 97 19.51 -0.64 10.87
C THR A 97 19.81 -1.13 9.46
N GLY A 98 18.77 -1.38 8.64
CA GLY A 98 18.96 -1.82 7.26
C GLY A 98 19.75 -0.84 6.39
N ILE A 99 19.57 0.47 6.59
CA ILE A 99 20.31 1.52 5.86
C ILE A 99 21.79 1.55 6.29
N TYR A 100 22.07 1.37 7.59
CA TYR A 100 23.46 1.32 8.06
C TYR A 100 24.19 0.08 7.55
N VAL A 101 23.53 -1.09 7.59
CA VAL A 101 24.11 -2.34 7.05
C VAL A 101 24.37 -2.22 5.55
N SER A 102 23.43 -1.65 4.78
CA SER A 102 23.61 -1.47 3.33
C SER A 102 24.72 -0.47 3.00
N ALA A 103 24.86 0.62 3.77
CA ALA A 103 25.96 1.57 3.61
C ALA A 103 27.32 0.91 3.88
N TRP A 104 27.45 0.13 4.95
CA TRP A 104 28.67 -0.63 5.23
C TRP A 104 28.97 -1.67 4.16
N ALA A 105 27.96 -2.40 3.69
CA ALA A 105 28.11 -3.39 2.62
C ALA A 105 28.55 -2.75 1.29
N LEU A 106 28.06 -1.55 0.97
CA LEU A 106 28.48 -0.77 -0.19
C LEU A 106 29.98 -0.40 -0.09
N VAL A 107 30.41 0.12 1.07
CA VAL A 107 31.82 0.46 1.31
C VAL A 107 32.70 -0.79 1.26
N PHE A 108 32.24 -1.90 1.83
CA PHE A 108 32.93 -3.19 1.79
C PHE A 108 33.12 -3.69 0.35
N GLY A 109 32.05 -3.72 -0.44
CA GLY A 109 32.12 -4.15 -1.84
C GLY A 109 33.06 -3.28 -2.67
N PHE A 110 33.00 -1.96 -2.51
CA PHE A 110 33.92 -1.03 -3.16
C PHE A 110 35.38 -1.29 -2.75
N ALA A 111 35.65 -1.45 -1.45
CA ALA A 111 36.99 -1.71 -0.94
C ALA A 111 37.59 -3.03 -1.44
N MET A 112 36.77 -4.09 -1.54
CA MET A 112 37.17 -5.40 -2.06
C MET A 112 37.55 -5.35 -3.54
N ILE A 113 36.82 -4.59 -4.36
CA ILE A 113 37.12 -4.43 -5.81
C ILE A 113 38.47 -3.73 -6.03
N TRP A 114 38.76 -2.71 -5.21
CA TRP A 114 39.96 -1.87 -5.35
C TRP A 114 41.14 -2.32 -4.47
N TYR A 115 41.08 -3.51 -3.87
CA TYR A 115 42.13 -4.06 -3.00
C TYR A 115 42.49 -3.16 -1.79
N ILE A 116 41.53 -2.37 -1.29
CA ILE A 116 41.71 -1.50 -0.12
C ILE A 116 41.44 -2.28 1.17
N TRP A 117 42.38 -3.13 1.55
CA TRP A 117 42.17 -4.14 2.61
C TRP A 117 41.79 -3.58 3.98
N TRP A 118 42.37 -2.44 4.39
CA TRP A 118 42.04 -1.83 5.69
C TRP A 118 40.58 -1.35 5.75
N LEU A 119 40.07 -0.81 4.63
CA LEU A 119 38.70 -0.33 4.52
C LEU A 119 37.72 -1.51 4.44
N ALA A 120 38.09 -2.58 3.75
CA ALA A 120 37.32 -3.82 3.72
C ALA A 120 37.19 -4.44 5.13
N ALA A 121 38.30 -4.51 5.89
CA ALA A 121 38.26 -4.98 7.27
C ALA A 121 37.39 -4.07 8.17
N ALA A 122 37.56 -2.74 8.07
CA ALA A 122 36.80 -1.79 8.87
C ALA A 122 35.29 -1.83 8.59
N SER A 123 34.90 -1.91 7.32
CA SER A 123 33.49 -2.00 6.92
C SER A 123 32.86 -3.34 7.31
N LEU A 124 33.60 -4.44 7.23
CA LEU A 124 33.13 -5.74 7.74
C LEU A 124 32.87 -5.69 9.25
N VAL A 125 33.78 -5.07 10.03
CA VAL A 125 33.56 -4.84 11.46
C VAL A 125 32.32 -3.96 11.68
N GLY A 126 32.14 -2.91 10.87
CA GLY A 126 30.95 -2.05 10.91
C GLY A 126 29.64 -2.82 10.72
N ILE A 127 29.59 -3.77 9.77
CA ILE A 127 28.44 -4.66 9.58
C ILE A 127 28.18 -5.49 10.84
N VAL A 128 29.21 -6.18 11.36
CA VAL A 128 29.07 -7.06 12.53
C VAL A 128 28.60 -6.27 13.76
N VAL A 129 29.20 -5.10 14.02
CA VAL A 129 28.82 -4.24 15.15
C VAL A 129 27.37 -3.79 15.02
N THR A 130 26.94 -3.36 13.83
CA THR A 130 25.56 -2.91 13.60
C THR A 130 24.56 -4.05 13.82
N CYS A 131 24.88 -5.26 13.36
CA CYS A 131 24.05 -6.45 13.60
C CYS A 131 23.97 -6.80 15.09
N ILE A 132 25.08 -6.73 15.82
CA ILE A 132 25.08 -6.96 17.27
C ILE A 132 24.21 -5.92 17.96
N GLN A 133 24.41 -4.62 17.69
CA GLN A 133 23.60 -3.55 18.28
C GLN A 133 22.11 -3.74 18.03
N HIS A 134 21.73 -4.13 16.80
CA HIS A 134 20.34 -4.41 16.48
C HIS A 134 19.77 -5.61 17.23
N SER A 135 20.57 -6.67 17.41
CA SER A 135 20.15 -7.87 18.14
C SER A 135 19.91 -7.64 19.64
N TYR A 136 20.49 -6.58 20.22
CA TYR A 136 20.28 -6.18 21.62
C TYR A 136 19.15 -5.15 21.77
N ASN A 137 18.49 -4.76 20.68
CA ASN A 137 17.38 -3.81 20.76
C ASN A 137 16.07 -4.54 21.08
N ASP A 138 15.59 -4.39 22.31
CA ASP A 138 14.30 -4.95 22.74
C ASP A 138 13.12 -4.02 22.41
N ASP A 139 13.37 -2.74 22.15
CA ASP A 139 12.31 -1.76 21.81
C ASP A 139 11.99 -1.77 20.30
N VAL A 140 11.40 -2.86 19.83
CA VAL A 140 11.12 -3.11 18.40
C VAL A 140 9.67 -2.93 17.99
N ASP A 141 8.75 -2.87 18.95
CA ASP A 141 7.32 -2.90 18.70
C ASP A 141 6.55 -1.88 19.55
N TYR A 142 5.31 -1.66 19.15
CA TYR A 142 4.35 -0.84 19.88
C TYR A 142 2.94 -1.36 19.65
N TYR A 143 1.99 -0.88 20.45
CA TYR A 143 0.58 -1.17 20.27
C TYR A 143 -0.14 0.06 19.74
N VAL A 144 -0.97 -0.15 18.71
CA VAL A 144 -1.94 0.84 18.25
C VAL A 144 -3.14 0.75 19.18
N GLU A 145 -3.51 1.88 19.78
CA GLU A 145 -4.62 1.92 20.72
C GLU A 145 -5.98 1.90 20.01
N VAL A 146 -6.98 1.35 20.72
CA VAL A 146 -8.35 1.17 20.20
C VAL A 146 -8.98 2.50 19.77
N GLU A 147 -8.68 3.59 20.46
CA GLU A 147 -9.20 4.92 20.14
C GLU A 147 -8.70 5.43 18.78
N GLU A 148 -7.42 5.16 18.47
CA GLU A 148 -6.82 5.54 17.18
C GLU A 148 -7.43 4.73 16.03
N ILE A 149 -7.59 3.41 16.22
CA ILE A 149 -8.23 2.54 15.24
C ILE A 149 -9.67 3.00 14.98
N LYS A 150 -10.44 3.29 16.04
CA LYS A 150 -11.81 3.81 15.91
C LYS A 150 -11.87 5.11 15.13
N ALA A 151 -10.93 6.03 15.35
CA ALA A 151 -10.87 7.30 14.63
C ALA A 151 -10.60 7.10 13.14
N ILE A 152 -9.65 6.21 12.79
CA ILE A 152 -9.29 5.89 11.40
C ILE A 152 -10.48 5.21 10.68
N GLU A 153 -11.09 4.20 11.29
CA GLU A 153 -12.23 3.49 10.69
C GLU A 153 -13.49 4.38 10.64
N ALA A 154 -13.68 5.30 11.58
CA ALA A 154 -14.75 6.31 11.49
C ALA A 154 -14.54 7.27 10.31
N ALA A 155 -13.29 7.71 10.06
CA ALA A 155 -12.97 8.54 8.90
C ALA A 155 -13.23 7.79 7.58
N ARG A 156 -12.88 6.49 7.51
CA ARG A 156 -13.23 5.63 6.38
C ARG A 156 -14.73 5.56 6.16
N ARG A 157 -15.52 5.31 7.21
CA ARG A 157 -16.99 5.28 7.11
C ARG A 157 -17.56 6.60 6.59
N ALA A 158 -17.02 7.74 7.04
CA ALA A 158 -17.44 9.04 6.53
C ALA A 158 -17.16 9.22 5.02
N GLN A 159 -16.01 8.74 4.53
CA GLN A 159 -15.66 8.74 3.10
C GLN A 159 -16.61 7.85 2.28
N LEU A 160 -16.96 6.67 2.80
CA LEU A 160 -17.91 5.78 2.14
C LEU A 160 -19.31 6.39 2.03
N GLU A 161 -19.76 7.11 3.05
CA GLU A 161 -21.04 7.83 3.02
C GLU A 161 -21.02 8.99 2.01
N GLU A 162 -19.89 9.66 1.82
CA GLU A 162 -19.71 10.65 0.76
C GLU A 162 -19.78 10.01 -0.63
N ALA A 163 -19.11 8.86 -0.82
CA ALA A 163 -19.14 8.12 -2.08
C ALA A 163 -20.55 7.61 -2.43
N LYS A 164 -21.31 7.11 -1.44
CA LYS A 164 -22.72 6.72 -1.63
C LYS A 164 -23.59 7.91 -2.04
N LYS A 165 -23.38 9.10 -1.48
CA LYS A 165 -24.12 10.31 -1.88
C LYS A 165 -23.76 10.76 -3.30
N GLY A 166 -22.50 10.61 -3.72
CA GLY A 166 -22.05 10.88 -5.08
C GLY A 166 -22.72 9.94 -6.09
N THR A 167 -22.67 8.63 -5.84
CA THR A 167 -23.30 7.62 -6.72
C THR A 167 -24.81 7.79 -6.87
N VAL A 168 -25.54 8.13 -5.80
CA VAL A 168 -26.99 8.41 -5.89
C VAL A 168 -27.27 9.64 -6.76
N LYS A 169 -26.48 10.71 -6.62
CA LYS A 169 -26.63 11.91 -7.48
C LYS A 169 -26.29 11.66 -8.93
N ASP A 170 -25.27 10.86 -9.21
CA ASP A 170 -24.88 10.50 -10.58
C ASP A 170 -25.96 9.61 -11.22
N ASN A 171 -26.53 8.65 -10.49
CA ASN A 171 -27.62 7.80 -10.95
C ASN A 171 -28.91 8.59 -11.24
N GLU A 172 -29.27 9.59 -10.42
CA GLU A 172 -30.41 10.49 -10.70
C GLU A 172 -30.20 11.36 -11.95
N ASN A 173 -28.94 11.59 -12.36
CA ASN A 173 -28.59 12.38 -13.54
C ASN A 173 -28.31 11.51 -14.77
N SER A 174 -28.19 10.18 -14.61
CA SER A 174 -27.76 9.21 -15.63
C SER A 174 -28.86 8.23 -16.04
N ASP A 175 -30.14 8.65 -16.02
CA ASP A 175 -31.32 7.88 -16.44
C ASP A 175 -31.23 7.27 -17.87
N ASP A 176 -30.13 7.47 -18.61
CA ASP A 176 -29.94 6.96 -19.98
C ASP A 176 -28.94 5.79 -20.12
N LEU A 177 -28.28 5.30 -19.06
CA LEU A 177 -27.35 4.14 -19.19
C LEU A 177 -27.39 3.22 -17.96
N GLU A 178 -28.53 2.56 -17.72
CA GLU A 178 -28.57 1.40 -16.82
C GLU A 178 -27.80 0.22 -17.44
N VAL A 179 -26.60 -0.07 -16.92
CA VAL A 179 -26.10 -1.46 -16.88
C VAL A 179 -26.36 -1.98 -15.49
N THR A 180 -27.48 -2.70 -15.39
CA THR A 180 -27.90 -3.50 -14.25
C THR A 180 -26.85 -4.55 -13.94
N TYR A 181 -26.02 -4.33 -12.92
CA TYR A 181 -25.34 -5.43 -12.25
C TYR A 181 -26.38 -6.09 -11.34
N ALA A 182 -26.81 -7.28 -11.74
CA ALA A 182 -27.90 -8.05 -11.15
C ALA A 182 -27.72 -8.30 -9.63
N ASN A 183 -28.88 -8.32 -8.95
CA ASN A 183 -29.17 -8.68 -7.56
C ASN A 183 -28.31 -9.79 -6.95
#